data_AF-A0A7V8A8M3-F1
#
_entry.id   AF-A0A7V8A8M3-F1
#
_cell.length_a   1.000
_cell.length_b   1.000
_cell.length_c   1.000
_cell.angle_alpha   90.00
_cell.angle_beta   90.00
_cell.angle_gamma   90.00
#
_symmetry.space_group_name_H-M   'P 1'
#
loop_
_entity.id
_entity.type
_entity.pdbx_description
1 polymer ?
#
loop_
_entity_poly.entity_id
_entity_poly.type
_entity_poly.pdbx_seq_one_letter_code
_entity_poly.pdbx_strand_id
1 'polypeptide(L)'
;ISAAAHTIATLEILLGLFFTATVTGLIFARFARPRSSIIFSQKAVVDIYDGKRSFVTRLASTRMHPIADMTAQMSWIERVKMHDGREFGKVTQLPLVRATFSRMDLSWTLVHVIDEESEFAKVLAGDREYRVGASVNGLDTLLGNQTHATQGYSPEDVLFNHKFVDMISFTRQVRTIDISKLSDVEPFESDRPI
;
A
#
# COMPACT_ATOMS: atom_id res chain seq x y z
N ILE A 1 3.84 -33.48 57.87
CA ILE A 1 3.42 -32.91 56.55
C ILE A 1 4.36 -33.51 55.51
N SER A 2 3.84 -34.27 54.55
CA SER A 2 4.62 -35.23 53.74
C SER A 2 5.47 -34.53 52.66
N ALA A 3 6.70 -35.00 52.42
CA ALA A 3 7.59 -34.51 51.36
C ALA A 3 6.93 -34.53 49.96
N ALA A 4 6.01 -35.46 49.71
CA ALA A 4 5.22 -35.52 48.48
C ALA A 4 4.31 -34.30 48.31
N ALA A 5 3.77 -33.73 49.39
CA ALA A 5 2.97 -32.51 49.31
C ALA A 5 3.83 -31.29 48.93
N HIS A 6 5.07 -31.22 49.43
CA HIS A 6 6.00 -30.16 49.07
C HIS A 6 6.46 -30.24 47.60
N THR A 7 6.70 -31.44 47.07
CA THR A 7 7.10 -31.61 45.66
C THR A 7 5.96 -31.28 44.70
N ILE A 8 4.73 -31.73 45.01
CA ILE A 8 3.53 -31.38 44.24
C ILE A 8 3.31 -29.87 44.25
N ALA A 9 3.34 -29.23 45.43
CA ALA A 9 3.15 -27.78 45.53
C ALA A 9 4.22 -26.98 44.77
N THR A 10 5.48 -27.41 44.83
CA THR A 10 6.57 -26.74 44.09
C THR A 10 6.38 -26.88 42.58
N LEU A 11 5.99 -28.06 42.10
CA LEU A 11 5.72 -28.30 40.69
C LEU A 11 4.52 -27.48 40.20
N GLU A 12 3.45 -27.41 40.99
CA GLU A 12 2.28 -26.59 40.71
C GLU A 12 2.63 -25.10 40.59
N ILE A 13 3.42 -24.57 41.53
CA ILE A 13 3.89 -23.16 41.48
C ILE A 13 4.73 -22.91 40.23
N LEU A 14 5.66 -23.81 39.89
CA LEU A 14 6.49 -23.68 38.69
C LEU A 14 5.66 -23.69 37.41
N LEU A 15 4.70 -24.61 37.30
CA LEU A 15 3.79 -24.69 36.15
C LEU A 15 2.87 -23.47 36.07
N GLY A 16 2.36 -22.99 37.20
CA GLY A 16 1.55 -21.77 37.27
C GLY A 16 2.32 -20.54 36.82
N LEU A 17 3.58 -20.40 37.25
CA LEU A 17 4.45 -19.30 36.83
C LEU A 17 4.78 -19.38 35.33
N PHE A 18 5.12 -20.57 34.84
CA PHE A 18 5.41 -20.79 33.42
C PHE A 18 4.20 -20.49 32.53
N PHE A 19 3.02 -20.96 32.94
CA PHE A 19 1.77 -20.70 32.23
C PHE A 19 1.44 -19.20 32.20
N THR A 20 1.53 -18.52 33.36
CA THR A 20 1.26 -17.08 33.46
C THR A 20 2.21 -16.26 32.60
N ALA A 21 3.51 -16.57 32.64
CA ALA A 21 4.52 -15.92 31.82
C ALA A 21 4.25 -16.12 30.32
N THR A 22 3.90 -17.34 29.91
CA THR A 22 3.60 -17.68 28.52
C THR A 22 2.35 -16.96 28.01
N VAL A 23 1.25 -16.98 28.77
CA VAL A 23 0.00 -16.29 28.41
C VAL A 23 0.24 -14.79 28.28
N THR A 24 0.94 -14.19 29.24
CA THR A 24 1.29 -12.77 29.21
C THR A 24 2.14 -12.45 27.97
N GLY A 25 3.17 -13.25 27.69
CA GLY A 25 4.01 -13.08 26.50
C GLY A 25 3.22 -13.17 25.18
N LEU A 26 2.29 -14.12 25.07
CA LEU A 26 1.43 -14.28 23.89
C LEU A 26 0.47 -13.09 23.70
N ILE A 27 -0.09 -12.57 24.80
CA ILE A 27 -0.96 -11.38 24.77
C ILE A 27 -0.15 -10.17 24.25
N PHE A 28 1.03 -9.91 24.81
CA PHE A 28 1.90 -8.83 24.34
C PHE A 28 2.30 -9.02 22.87
N ALA A 29 2.68 -10.23 22.46
CA ALA A 29 3.04 -10.52 21.07
C ALA A 29 1.88 -10.27 20.09
N ARG A 30 0.63 -10.55 20.49
CA ARG A 30 -0.55 -10.28 19.68
C ARG A 30 -0.81 -8.78 19.50
N PHE A 31 -0.68 -7.99 20.57
CA PHE A 31 -0.90 -6.54 20.52
C PHE A 31 0.28 -5.76 19.94
N ALA A 32 1.50 -6.32 20.00
CA ALA A 32 2.68 -5.73 19.40
C ALA A 32 2.69 -5.79 17.86
N ARG A 33 1.81 -6.58 17.22
CA ARG A 33 1.73 -6.63 15.75
C ARG A 33 1.16 -5.31 15.20
N PRO A 34 1.96 -4.50 14.50
CA PRO A 34 1.47 -3.25 13.92
C PRO A 34 0.46 -3.58 12.81
N ARG A 35 -0.72 -2.95 12.86
CA ARG A 35 -1.63 -2.89 11.71
C ARG A 35 -1.25 -1.68 10.88
N SER A 36 -1.03 -1.89 9.58
CA SER A 36 -0.72 -0.81 8.65
C SER A 36 -1.80 0.26 8.74
N SER A 37 -1.38 1.50 8.96
CA SER A 37 -2.24 2.68 8.97
C SER A 37 -2.58 3.16 7.56
N ILE A 38 -1.94 2.60 6.53
CA ILE A 38 -2.03 3.08 5.15
C ILE A 38 -3.03 2.22 4.37
N ILE A 39 -3.91 2.89 3.64
CA ILE A 39 -4.84 2.27 2.70
C ILE A 39 -4.65 2.87 1.30
N PHE A 40 -4.76 2.04 0.27
CA PHE A 40 -4.73 2.47 -1.13
C PHE A 40 -6.13 2.62 -1.71
N SER A 41 -6.24 3.38 -2.79
CA SER A 41 -7.42 3.34 -3.66
C SER A 41 -7.61 1.94 -4.23
N GLN A 42 -8.86 1.50 -4.35
CA GLN A 42 -9.16 0.19 -4.97
C GLN A 42 -8.98 0.22 -6.48
N LYS A 43 -9.06 1.40 -7.08
CA LYS A 43 -8.86 1.65 -8.51
C LYS A 43 -7.59 2.44 -8.75
N ALA A 44 -7.01 2.25 -9.92
CA ALA A 44 -6.00 3.12 -10.50
C ALA A 44 -6.59 3.78 -11.74
N VAL A 45 -6.07 4.96 -12.11
CA VAL A 45 -6.59 5.71 -13.25
C VAL A 45 -5.46 6.10 -14.19
N VAL A 46 -5.76 6.14 -15.49
CA VAL A 46 -4.91 6.77 -16.49
C VAL A 46 -5.44 8.17 -16.76
N ASP A 47 -4.78 9.13 -16.13
CA ASP A 47 -5.12 10.56 -16.12
C ASP A 47 -4.09 11.37 -16.92
N ILE A 48 -4.30 12.67 -17.07
CA ILE A 48 -3.34 13.63 -17.62
C ILE A 48 -2.71 14.40 -16.47
N TYR A 49 -1.46 14.08 -16.15
CA TYR A 49 -0.66 14.83 -15.17
C TYR A 49 0.35 15.71 -15.90
N ASP A 50 0.30 17.02 -15.65
CA ASP A 50 1.17 18.03 -16.29
C ASP A 50 1.23 17.90 -17.82
N GLY A 51 0.06 17.69 -18.43
CA GLY A 51 -0.07 17.53 -19.88
C GLY A 51 0.50 16.22 -20.43
N LYS A 52 0.81 15.22 -19.61
CA LYS A 52 1.27 13.89 -20.05
C LYS A 52 0.37 12.78 -19.49
N ARG A 53 0.11 11.73 -20.29
CA ARG A 53 -0.63 10.56 -19.79
C ARG A 53 0.14 9.91 -18.67
N SER A 54 -0.56 9.57 -17.60
CA SER A 54 0.06 9.10 -16.37
C SER A 54 -0.81 8.05 -15.69
N PHE A 55 -0.15 7.02 -15.19
CA PHE A 55 -0.77 6.05 -14.31
C PHE A 55 -0.78 6.60 -12.88
N VAL A 56 -1.96 6.70 -12.30
CA VAL A 56 -2.18 7.35 -11.01
C VAL A 56 -2.88 6.41 -10.05
N THR A 57 -2.33 6.32 -8.85
CA THR A 57 -2.97 5.72 -7.69
C THR A 57 -2.78 6.64 -6.48
N ARG A 58 -3.63 6.53 -5.47
CA ARG A 58 -3.50 7.32 -4.25
C ARG A 58 -3.65 6.45 -3.03
N LEU A 59 -3.04 6.91 -1.96
CA LEU A 59 -3.11 6.29 -0.64
C LEU A 59 -3.44 7.34 0.41
N ALA A 60 -4.01 6.88 1.52
CA ALA A 60 -4.34 7.69 2.67
C ALA A 60 -3.94 6.98 3.96
N SER A 61 -3.65 7.78 4.98
CA SER A 61 -3.53 7.29 6.35
C SER A 61 -4.92 7.24 6.98
N THR A 62 -5.25 6.10 7.58
CA THR A 62 -6.42 5.92 8.46
C THR A 62 -6.20 6.53 9.84
N ARG A 63 -4.97 6.94 10.17
CA ARG A 63 -4.60 7.58 11.43
C ARG A 63 -4.27 9.05 11.20
N MET A 64 -4.58 9.88 12.20
CA MET A 64 -4.29 11.32 12.18
C MET A 64 -2.81 11.67 12.42
N HIS A 65 -2.00 10.69 12.83
CA HIS A 65 -0.57 10.92 13.07
C HIS A 65 0.21 10.81 11.74
N PRO A 66 1.18 11.70 11.52
CA PRO A 66 1.95 11.68 10.29
C PRO A 66 2.84 10.44 10.21
N ILE A 67 3.13 10.02 8.98
CA ILE A 67 4.09 8.96 8.68
C ILE A 67 5.33 9.65 8.11
N ALA A 68 6.48 9.40 8.74
CA ALA A 68 7.76 9.99 8.35
C ALA A 68 8.51 9.11 7.34
N ASP A 69 9.42 9.73 6.60
CA ASP A 69 10.39 9.07 5.72
C ASP A 69 9.76 8.05 4.76
N MET A 70 8.67 8.46 4.12
CA MET A 70 7.96 7.55 3.24
C MET A 70 8.71 7.36 1.92
N THR A 71 8.79 6.11 1.48
CA THR A 71 9.33 5.70 0.18
C THR A 71 8.31 4.83 -0.53
N ALA A 72 8.05 5.15 -1.79
CA ALA A 72 7.12 4.46 -2.67
C ALA A 72 7.86 3.79 -3.82
N GLN A 73 7.39 2.62 -4.23
CA GLN A 73 7.83 1.92 -5.42
C GLN A 73 6.61 1.46 -6.22
N MET A 74 6.73 1.48 -7.53
CA MET A 74 5.72 0.97 -8.44
C MET A 74 6.40 0.09 -9.49
N SER A 75 5.75 -1.01 -9.83
CA SER A 75 6.22 -1.94 -10.85
C SER A 75 5.01 -2.59 -11.52
N TRP A 76 5.23 -3.14 -12.70
CA TRP A 76 4.27 -4.03 -13.33
C TRP A 76 4.90 -5.39 -13.59
N ILE A 77 4.06 -6.41 -13.63
CA ILE A 77 4.47 -7.79 -13.83
C ILE A 77 3.72 -8.33 -15.04
N GLU A 78 4.47 -8.88 -15.99
CA GLU A 78 3.95 -9.60 -17.16
C GLU A 78 4.51 -11.03 -17.20
N ARG A 79 3.74 -11.95 -17.80
CA ARG A 79 4.21 -13.31 -18.06
C ARG A 79 4.93 -13.33 -19.41
N VAL A 80 6.21 -13.66 -19.39
CA VAL A 80 7.04 -13.77 -20.60
C VAL A 80 7.42 -15.23 -20.81
N LYS A 81 7.29 -15.72 -22.05
CA LYS A 81 7.79 -17.03 -22.47
C LYS A 81 9.25 -16.91 -22.87
N MET A 82 10.10 -17.67 -22.20
CA MET A 82 11.52 -17.79 -22.51
C MET A 82 11.73 -18.69 -23.73
N HIS A 83 12.90 -18.60 -24.37
CA HIS A 83 13.25 -19.42 -25.54
C HIS A 83 13.23 -20.94 -25.25
N ASP A 84 13.35 -21.33 -23.98
CA ASP A 84 13.32 -22.72 -23.52
C ASP A 84 11.89 -23.21 -23.16
N GLY A 85 10.85 -22.41 -23.44
CA GLY A 85 9.46 -22.76 -23.19
C GLY A 85 8.97 -22.52 -21.76
N ARG A 86 9.83 -22.06 -20.84
CA ARG A 86 9.42 -21.71 -19.47
C ARG A 86 8.71 -20.35 -19.44
N GLU A 87 7.71 -20.22 -18.58
CA GLU A 87 7.08 -18.94 -18.27
C GLU A 87 7.72 -18.30 -17.05
N PHE A 88 8.04 -17.01 -17.15
CA PHE A 88 8.59 -16.23 -16.05
C PHE A 88 7.82 -14.92 -15.88
N GLY A 89 7.58 -14.51 -14.63
CA GLY A 89 7.00 -13.20 -14.30
C GLY A 89 8.07 -12.13 -14.37
N LYS A 90 8.14 -11.39 -15.47
CA LYS A 90 9.07 -10.27 -15.61
C LYS A 90 8.52 -9.07 -14.85
N VAL A 91 9.24 -8.66 -13.81
CA VAL A 91 8.93 -7.45 -13.04
C VAL A 91 9.70 -6.28 -13.65
N THR A 92 9.00 -5.21 -14.00
CA THR A 92 9.59 -3.99 -14.54
C THR A 92 9.19 -2.81 -13.67
N GLN A 93 10.17 -2.03 -13.22
CA GLN A 93 9.93 -0.87 -12.36
C GLN A 93 9.32 0.29 -13.16
N LEU A 94 8.35 0.98 -12.56
CA LEU A 94 7.70 2.18 -13.09
C LEU A 94 8.19 3.40 -12.29
N PRO A 95 9.04 4.26 -12.86
CA PRO A 95 9.56 5.43 -12.16
C PRO A 95 8.46 6.41 -11.73
N LEU A 96 8.39 6.71 -10.44
CA LEU A 96 7.43 7.68 -9.90
C LEU A 96 7.95 9.11 -10.07
N VAL A 97 7.06 10.05 -10.38
CA VAL A 97 7.36 11.50 -10.37
C VAL A 97 7.93 11.93 -9.02
N ARG A 98 7.38 11.36 -7.95
CA ARG A 98 7.89 11.52 -6.60
C ARG A 98 7.85 10.17 -5.90
N ALA A 99 9.03 9.56 -5.71
CA ALA A 99 9.18 8.28 -5.02
C ALA A 99 9.36 8.43 -3.50
N THR A 100 9.67 9.63 -3.00
CA THR A 100 9.90 9.87 -1.58
C THR A 100 9.05 11.02 -1.06
N PHE A 101 8.59 10.91 0.18
CA PHE A 101 7.81 11.94 0.84
C PHE A 101 8.22 12.01 2.32
N SER A 102 8.89 13.10 2.70
CA SER A 102 9.49 13.22 4.04
C SER A 102 8.47 13.14 5.16
N ARG A 103 7.26 13.65 4.93
CA ARG A 103 6.17 13.61 5.91
C ARG A 103 4.82 13.58 5.21
N MET A 104 4.13 12.44 5.29
CA MET A 104 2.74 12.35 4.87
C MET A 104 1.82 12.64 6.06
N ASP A 105 1.04 13.71 5.95
CA ASP A 105 0.06 14.04 6.97
C ASP A 105 -1.19 13.17 6.85
N LEU A 106 -1.80 13.08 5.66
CA LEU A 106 -3.10 12.41 5.49
C LEU A 106 -3.25 11.60 4.19
N SER A 107 -2.74 12.09 3.05
CA SER A 107 -2.82 11.38 1.77
C SER A 107 -1.65 11.69 0.84
N TRP A 108 -1.39 10.77 -0.09
CA TRP A 108 -0.35 10.90 -1.11
C TRP A 108 -0.82 10.27 -2.42
N THR A 109 -0.71 11.01 -3.52
CA THR A 109 -0.93 10.52 -4.88
C THR A 109 0.40 10.08 -5.49
N LEU A 110 0.48 8.82 -5.90
CA LEU A 110 1.58 8.26 -6.66
C LEU A 110 1.29 8.41 -8.15
N VAL A 111 2.21 9.04 -8.86
CA VAL A 111 2.09 9.31 -10.30
C VAL A 111 3.28 8.71 -11.01
N HIS A 112 3.01 7.88 -12.02
CA HIS A 112 3.99 7.44 -12.99
C HIS A 112 3.60 8.04 -14.34
N VAL A 113 4.49 8.86 -14.92
CA VAL A 113 4.28 9.38 -16.29
C VAL A 113 4.50 8.25 -17.27
N ILE A 114 3.50 7.98 -18.09
CA ILE A 114 3.58 6.98 -19.14
C ILE A 114 4.33 7.61 -20.31
N ASP A 115 5.45 7.01 -20.67
CA ASP A 115 6.16 7.33 -21.89
C ASP A 115 5.51 6.55 -23.05
N GLU A 116 5.07 7.25 -24.10
CA GLU A 116 4.33 6.68 -25.23
C GLU A 116 5.12 5.58 -25.97
N GLU A 117 6.46 5.65 -25.94
CA GLU A 117 7.31 4.63 -26.54
C GLU A 117 7.60 3.45 -25.60
N SER A 118 7.19 3.53 -24.32
CA SER A 118 7.49 2.52 -23.33
C SER A 118 6.71 1.22 -23.55
N GLU A 119 7.30 0.10 -23.13
CA GLU A 119 6.61 -1.19 -23.11
C GLU A 119 5.34 -1.17 -22.25
N PHE A 120 5.32 -0.34 -21.21
CA PHE A 120 4.16 -0.20 -20.34
C PHE A 120 2.96 0.42 -21.07
N ALA A 121 3.18 1.43 -21.93
CA ALA A 121 2.11 2.00 -22.76
C ALA A 121 1.49 0.94 -23.69
N LYS A 122 2.33 0.15 -24.35
CA LYS A 122 1.89 -0.95 -25.24
C LYS A 122 1.08 -2.02 -24.49
N VAL A 123 1.45 -2.29 -23.24
CA VAL A 123 0.72 -3.25 -22.40
C VAL A 123 -0.61 -2.69 -21.93
N LEU A 124 -0.66 -1.42 -21.53
CA LEU A 124 -1.91 -0.76 -21.17
C LEU A 124 -2.89 -0.69 -22.35
N ALA A 125 -2.40 -0.49 -23.57
CA ALA A 125 -3.23 -0.46 -24.78
C ALA A 125 -3.59 -1.85 -25.35
N GLY A 126 -2.88 -2.90 -24.92
CA GLY A 126 -3.03 -4.25 -25.43
C GLY A 126 -3.92 -5.14 -24.56
N ASP A 127 -4.25 -6.32 -25.07
CA ASP A 127 -5.03 -7.35 -24.36
C ASP A 127 -4.13 -8.33 -23.57
N ARG A 128 -3.00 -7.83 -23.05
CA ARG A 128 -2.05 -8.68 -22.30
C ARG A 128 -2.48 -8.75 -20.84
N GLU A 129 -2.35 -9.94 -20.24
CA GLU A 129 -2.45 -10.05 -18.79
C GLU A 129 -1.27 -9.33 -18.11
N TYR A 130 -1.59 -8.32 -17.29
CA TYR A 130 -0.61 -7.62 -16.47
C TYR A 130 -1.16 -7.39 -15.07
N ARG A 131 -0.24 -7.14 -14.13
CA ARG A 131 -0.59 -6.62 -12.81
C ARG A 131 0.34 -5.48 -12.43
N VAL A 132 -0.22 -4.33 -12.07
CA VAL A 132 0.56 -3.19 -11.55
C VAL A 132 0.57 -3.27 -10.03
N GLY A 133 1.75 -3.32 -9.43
CA GLY A 133 1.96 -3.28 -7.99
C GLY A 133 2.47 -1.91 -7.55
N ALA A 134 1.90 -1.37 -6.48
CA ALA A 134 2.42 -0.24 -5.73
C ALA A 134 2.76 -0.68 -4.31
N SER A 135 3.87 -0.19 -3.77
CA SER A 135 4.27 -0.43 -2.39
C SER A 135 4.76 0.86 -1.76
N VAL A 136 4.49 1.02 -0.46
CA VAL A 136 5.01 2.12 0.35
C VAL A 136 5.58 1.60 1.66
N ASN A 137 6.66 2.23 2.08
CA ASN A 137 7.31 2.05 3.37
C ASN A 137 7.41 3.39 4.06
N GLY A 138 7.37 3.43 5.39
CA GLY A 138 7.62 4.63 6.18
C GLY A 138 7.70 4.32 7.67
N LEU A 139 7.94 5.35 8.49
CA LEU A 139 8.00 5.25 9.93
C LEU A 139 6.72 5.82 10.57
N ASP A 140 5.98 5.00 11.31
CA ASP A 140 4.86 5.47 12.12
C ASP A 140 5.40 6.27 13.32
N THR A 141 5.15 7.58 13.35
CA THR A 141 5.69 8.49 14.37
C THR A 141 5.12 8.27 15.76
N LEU A 142 3.95 7.64 15.88
CA LEU A 142 3.34 7.34 17.17
C LEU A 142 3.92 6.08 17.80
N LEU A 143 4.12 5.03 16.98
CA LEU A 143 4.57 3.72 17.45
C LEU A 143 6.09 3.51 17.33
N GLY A 144 6.78 4.38 16.58
CA GLY A 144 8.22 4.25 16.29
C GLY A 144 8.58 3.04 15.42
N ASN A 145 7.59 2.42 14.77
CA ASN A 145 7.76 1.20 13.99
C ASN A 145 7.63 1.47 12.49
N GLN A 146 8.30 0.65 11.68
CA GLN A 146 8.12 0.67 10.23
C GLN A 146 6.70 0.23 9.86
N THR A 147 6.06 1.00 8.99
CA THR A 147 4.77 0.68 8.38
C THR A 147 4.97 0.40 6.90
N HIS A 148 4.26 -0.61 6.41
CA HIS A 148 4.31 -1.04 5.03
C HIS A 148 2.89 -1.24 4.51
N ALA A 149 2.65 -0.87 3.26
CA ALA A 149 1.42 -1.21 2.56
C ALA A 149 1.72 -1.48 1.09
N THR A 150 0.95 -2.40 0.50
CA THR A 150 1.02 -2.74 -0.90
C THR A 150 -0.38 -2.80 -1.49
N GLN A 151 -0.47 -2.52 -2.79
CA GLN A 151 -1.69 -2.66 -3.56
C GLN A 151 -1.34 -3.19 -4.95
N GLY A 152 -2.17 -4.10 -5.46
CA GLY A 152 -2.08 -4.59 -6.83
C GLY A 152 -3.33 -4.20 -7.62
N TYR A 153 -3.14 -3.86 -8.88
CA TYR A 153 -4.20 -3.52 -9.82
C TYR A 153 -4.14 -4.50 -10.99
N SER A 154 -5.24 -5.23 -11.18
CA SER A 154 -5.47 -5.98 -12.40
C SER A 154 -6.02 -5.03 -13.49
N PRO A 155 -6.09 -5.44 -14.78
CA PRO A 155 -6.61 -4.58 -15.84
C PRO A 155 -8.01 -4.01 -15.56
N GLU A 156 -8.89 -4.78 -14.89
CA GLU A 156 -10.24 -4.37 -14.47
C GLU A 156 -10.28 -3.31 -13.35
N ASP A 157 -9.14 -3.06 -12.70
CA ASP A 157 -8.98 -2.01 -11.69
C ASP A 157 -8.42 -0.71 -12.27
N VAL A 158 -7.97 -0.73 -13.53
CA VAL A 158 -7.35 0.40 -14.21
C VAL A 158 -8.38 1.07 -15.12
N LEU A 159 -8.70 2.33 -14.84
CA LEU A 159 -9.70 3.09 -15.58
C LEU A 159 -9.04 4.16 -16.45
N PHE A 160 -9.24 4.06 -17.75
CA PHE A 160 -8.71 5.01 -18.73
C PHE A 160 -9.59 6.25 -18.83
N ASN A 161 -8.97 7.42 -19.03
CA ASN A 161 -9.68 8.70 -19.12
C ASN A 161 -10.56 8.97 -17.89
N HIS A 162 -10.04 8.59 -16.72
CA HIS A 162 -10.64 8.89 -15.44
C HIS A 162 -9.64 9.66 -14.59
N LYS A 163 -10.16 10.50 -13.72
CA LYS A 163 -9.38 11.18 -12.69
C LYS A 163 -10.02 10.94 -11.34
N PHE A 164 -9.23 11.03 -10.28
CA PHE A 164 -9.75 10.88 -8.94
C PHE A 164 -10.57 12.11 -8.53
N VAL A 165 -11.73 11.87 -7.91
CA VAL A 165 -12.54 12.94 -7.31
C VAL A 165 -11.76 13.59 -6.17
N ASP A 166 -11.85 14.91 -6.04
CA ASP A 166 -11.18 15.63 -4.96
C ASP A 166 -11.72 15.19 -3.58
N MET A 167 -10.78 14.82 -2.69
CA MET A 167 -11.06 14.37 -1.33
C MET A 167 -10.70 15.44 -0.28
N ILE A 168 -10.00 16.52 -0.68
CA ILE A 168 -9.48 17.52 0.25
C ILE A 168 -10.42 18.72 0.23
N SER A 169 -10.89 19.13 1.39
CA SER A 169 -11.62 20.38 1.55
C SER A 169 -10.95 21.28 2.60
N PHE A 170 -11.06 22.58 2.40
CA PHE A 170 -10.57 23.59 3.33
C PHE A 170 -11.77 24.33 3.91
N THR A 171 -12.09 24.07 5.17
CA THR A 171 -13.19 24.74 5.88
C THR A 171 -12.64 25.43 7.12
N ARG A 172 -12.86 26.75 7.26
CA ARG A 172 -12.46 27.53 8.45
C ARG A 172 -11.01 27.27 8.89
N GLN A 173 -10.08 27.29 7.93
CA GLN A 173 -8.63 27.03 8.13
C GLN A 173 -8.26 25.60 8.55
N VAL A 174 -9.22 24.67 8.61
CA VAL A 174 -8.97 23.25 8.84
C VAL A 174 -9.00 22.51 7.49
N ARG A 175 -7.95 21.73 7.22
CA ARG A 175 -7.91 20.79 6.10
C ARG A 175 -8.62 19.51 6.51
N THR A 176 -9.67 19.14 5.80
CA THR A 176 -10.41 17.90 6.02
C THR A 176 -10.22 17.00 4.80
N ILE A 177 -9.93 15.72 5.05
CA ILE A 177 -9.83 14.71 4.01
C ILE A 177 -10.98 13.72 4.17
N ASP A 178 -11.78 13.58 3.11
CA ASP A 178 -12.84 12.59 3.04
C ASP A 178 -12.29 11.28 2.47
N ILE A 179 -11.90 10.37 3.36
CA ILE A 179 -11.33 9.06 3.01
C ILE A 179 -12.37 8.18 2.30
N SER A 180 -13.68 8.42 2.46
CA SER A 180 -14.70 7.64 1.75
C SER A 180 -14.56 7.80 0.23
N LYS A 181 -14.10 8.97 -0.20
CA LYS A 181 -13.83 9.27 -1.61
C LYS A 181 -12.53 8.68 -2.12
N LEU A 182 -11.72 7.97 -1.33
CA LEU A 182 -10.38 7.50 -1.73
C LEU A 182 -10.38 6.70 -3.04
N SER A 183 -11.44 5.98 -3.35
CA SER A 183 -11.56 5.22 -4.60
C SER A 183 -12.49 5.86 -5.62
N ASP A 184 -13.08 7.01 -5.31
CA ASP A 184 -14.03 7.70 -6.19
C ASP A 184 -13.30 8.33 -7.37
N VAL A 185 -13.83 8.09 -8.56
CA VAL A 185 -13.28 8.49 -9.84
C VAL A 185 -14.37 9.09 -10.70
N GLU A 186 -14.00 10.03 -11.56
CA GLU A 186 -14.89 10.62 -12.54
C GLU A 186 -14.26 10.55 -13.94
N PRO A 187 -15.07 10.26 -14.98
CA PRO A 187 -14.59 10.24 -16.35
C PRO A 187 -14.29 11.67 -16.82
N PHE A 188 -13.36 11.79 -17.76
CA PHE A 188 -13.12 13.01 -18.51
C PHE A 188 -12.95 12.70 -20.00
N GLU A 189 -13.30 13.66 -20.85
CA GLU A 189 -13.06 13.54 -22.29
C GLU A 189 -11.62 13.87 -22.62
N SER A 190 -10.97 13.02 -23.42
CA SER A 190 -9.61 13.21 -23.88
C SER A 190 -9.46 12.67 -25.30
N ASP A 191 -9.04 13.53 -26.22
CA ASP A 191 -8.78 13.16 -27.62
C ASP A 191 -7.43 12.47 -27.83
N ARG A 192 -6.67 12.21 -26.75
CA ARG A 192 -5.31 11.64 -26.85
C ARG A 192 -5.36 10.11 -26.93
N PRO A 193 -4.57 9.44 -27.78
CA PRO A 193 -4.43 7.99 -27.74
C PRO A 193 -3.79 7.53 -26.40
N ILE A 194 -3.94 6.23 -26.09
CA ILE A 194 -3.22 5.54 -25.01
C ILE A 194 -1.81 5.19 -25.50
#